data_AF-V8QS15-F1
#
_entry.id   AF-V8QS15-F1
#
_cell.length_a   1.000
_cell.length_b   1.000
_cell.length_c   1.000
_cell.angle_alpha   90.00
_cell.angle_beta   90.00
_cell.angle_gamma   90.00
#
_symmetry.space_group_name_H-M   'P 1'
#
loop_
_entity.id
_entity.type
_entity.pdbx_description
1 polymer ?
#
loop_
_entity_poly.entity_id
_entity_poly.type
_entity_poly.pdbx_seq_one_letter_code
_entity_poly.pdbx_strand_id
1 'polypeptide(L)'
;MRYLVWALRIVLFLLVLLFALKNTDPVTVRFFGDYVFAGVPLIVVLLLAFFVGALFAWLVSIPTRVRKTREVSRLKGEVDRLNRDVADTRQSLNALKAEELRLRSTVPASGSALQTPVRETAVGL
;
A
#
# COMPACT_ATOMS: atom_id res chain seq x y z
N MET A 1 14.37 5.64 -0.05
CA MET A 1 14.10 5.31 1.37
C MET A 1 15.12 4.35 1.98
N ARG A 2 15.39 3.17 1.37
CA ARG A 2 16.31 2.17 1.95
C ARG A 2 17.76 2.67 2.15
N TYR A 3 18.27 3.47 1.20
CA TYR A 3 19.60 4.09 1.29
C TYR A 3 19.71 5.15 2.39
N LEU A 4 18.67 5.97 2.61
CA LEU A 4 18.62 6.95 3.71
C LEU A 4 18.70 6.27 5.07
N VAL A 5 17.99 5.15 5.25
CA VAL A 5 18.05 4.35 6.48
C VAL A 5 19.45 3.76 6.69
N TRP A 6 20.13 3.35 5.61
CA TRP A 6 21.48 2.80 5.70
C TRP A 6 22.51 3.88 6.02
N ALA A 7 22.41 5.05 5.38
CA ALA A 7 23.24 6.22 5.69
C ALA A 7 23.06 6.65 7.16
N LEU A 8 21.81 6.74 7.64
CA LEU A 8 21.53 7.06 9.04
C LEU A 8 22.14 6.03 10.00
N ARG A 9 22.07 4.73 9.66
CA ARG A 9 22.72 3.67 10.46
C ARG A 9 24.24 3.85 10.53
N ILE A 10 24.89 4.18 9.42
CA ILE A 10 26.34 4.42 9.42
C ILE A 10 26.69 5.66 10.24
N VAL A 11 25.94 6.76 10.08
CA VAL A 11 26.17 7.97 10.88
C VAL A 11 26.01 7.68 12.37
N LEU A 12 24.95 6.97 12.75
CA LEU A 12 24.72 6.59 14.14
C LEU A 12 25.83 5.68 14.67
N PHE A 13 26.29 4.71 13.87
CA PHE A 13 27.40 3.83 14.22
C PHE A 13 28.69 4.62 14.43
N LEU A 14 29.03 5.54 13.53
CA LEU A 14 30.20 6.39 13.65
C LEU A 14 30.13 7.29 14.87
N LEU A 15 28.96 7.87 15.17
CA LEU A 15 28.77 8.67 16.39
C LEU A 15 29.01 7.83 17.65
N VAL A 16 28.42 6.64 17.72
CA VAL A 16 28.62 5.70 18.82
C VAL A 16 30.09 5.29 18.94
N LEU A 17 30.75 5.01 17.81
CA LEU A 17 32.16 4.61 17.78
C LEU A 17 33.10 5.74 18.22
N LEU A 18 32.90 6.96 17.71
CA LEU A 18 33.67 8.13 18.14
C LEU A 18 33.43 8.45 19.62
N PHE A 19 32.18 8.32 20.06
CA PHE A 19 31.83 8.47 21.47
C PHE A 19 32.52 7.40 22.31
N ALA A 20 32.57 6.15 21.87
CA ALA A 20 33.25 5.06 22.56
C ALA A 20 34.75 5.33 22.71
N LEU A 21 35.40 5.77 21.64
CA LEU A 21 36.83 6.09 21.63
C LEU A 21 37.18 7.26 22.56
N LYS A 22 36.27 8.23 22.73
CA LYS A 22 36.50 9.40 23.60
C LYS A 22 36.03 9.20 25.04
N ASN A 23 35.11 8.28 25.28
CA ASN A 23 34.48 8.06 26.59
C ASN A 23 34.78 6.64 27.12
N THR A 24 36.04 6.23 26.98
CA THR A 24 36.57 4.99 27.58
C THR A 24 36.87 5.16 29.07
N ASP A 25 36.76 6.40 29.59
CA ASP A 25 37.01 6.69 30.99
C ASP A 25 36.08 5.87 31.91
N PRO A 26 36.64 5.27 32.98
CA PRO A 26 35.88 4.47 33.93
C PRO A 26 34.94 5.37 34.73
N VAL A 27 33.64 5.09 34.69
CA VAL A 27 32.62 5.75 35.52
C VAL A 27 32.10 4.79 36.58
N THR A 28 31.78 5.34 37.74
CA THR A 28 31.12 4.59 38.82
C THR A 28 29.61 4.68 38.66
N VAL A 29 28.97 3.55 38.41
CA VAL A 29 27.51 3.46 38.31
C VAL A 29 26.94 3.01 39.66
N ARG A 30 26.09 3.84 40.26
CA ARG A 30 25.35 3.51 41.48
C ARG A 30 23.96 3.04 41.09
N PHE A 31 23.69 1.77 41.31
CA PHE A 31 22.39 1.15 41.07
C PHE A 31 21.53 1.13 42.33
N PHE A 32 20.26 0.79 42.18
CA PHE A 32 19.32 0.74 43.28
C PHE A 32 19.74 -0.33 44.32
N GLY A 33 19.60 -0.03 45.62
CA GLY A 33 19.95 -0.96 46.70
C GLY A 33 21.45 -1.06 47.02
N ASP A 34 22.17 0.07 47.01
CA ASP A 34 23.61 0.18 47.33
C ASP A 34 24.58 -0.63 46.44
N TYR A 35 24.10 -1.16 45.31
CA TYR A 35 24.95 -1.80 44.32
C TYR A 35 25.79 -0.75 43.58
N VAL A 36 27.11 -0.89 43.64
CA VAL A 36 28.05 0.04 42.99
C VAL A 36 28.95 -0.73 42.03
N PHE A 37 28.87 -0.38 40.74
CA PHE A 37 29.78 -0.88 39.72
C PHE A 37 30.81 0.21 39.40
N ALA A 38 32.02 0.07 39.94
CA ALA A 38 33.14 0.92 39.62
C ALA A 38 33.90 0.39 38.38
N GLY A 39 34.50 1.28 37.60
CA GLY A 39 35.35 0.89 36.48
C GLY A 39 34.61 0.56 35.18
N VAL A 40 33.31 0.83 35.09
CA VAL A 40 32.55 0.58 33.86
C VAL A 40 32.79 1.74 32.89
N PRO A 41 33.23 1.50 31.64
CA PRO A 41 33.37 2.58 30.66
C PRO A 41 32.02 3.24 30.38
N LEU A 42 31.98 4.58 30.37
CA LEU A 42 30.74 5.35 30.21
C LEU A 42 29.93 4.94 28.96
N ILE A 43 30.62 4.62 27.87
CA ILE A 43 30.00 4.13 26.63
C ILE A 43 29.12 2.90 26.84
N VAL A 44 29.51 1.96 27.71
CA VAL A 44 28.77 0.71 27.94
C VAL A 44 27.42 1.01 28.57
N VAL A 45 27.42 1.93 29.55
CA VAL A 45 26.21 2.38 30.24
C VAL A 45 25.27 3.07 29.26
N LEU A 46 25.81 3.97 28.43
CA LEU A 46 25.04 4.71 27.44
C LEU A 46 24.43 3.80 26.37
N LEU A 47 25.21 2.82 25.88
CA LEU A 47 24.75 1.82 24.92
C LEU A 47 23.63 0.96 25.50
N LEU A 48 23.79 0.49 26.74
CA LEU A 48 22.78 -0.34 27.38
C LEU A 48 21.47 0.45 27.56
N ALA A 49 21.55 1.69 28.05
CA ALA A 49 20.39 2.58 28.19
C ALA A 49 19.71 2.83 26.83
N PHE A 50 20.50 3.07 25.78
CA PHE A 50 19.99 3.25 24.42
C PHE A 50 19.28 2.00 23.91
N PHE A 51 19.88 0.81 24.08
CA PHE A 51 19.27 -0.46 23.67
C PHE A 51 17.95 -0.72 24.38
N VAL A 52 17.89 -0.47 25.68
CA VAL A 52 16.66 -0.60 26.47
C VAL A 52 15.60 0.38 25.95
N GLY A 53 15.97 1.64 25.73
CA GLY A 53 15.07 2.65 25.17
C GLY A 53 14.57 2.29 23.77
N ALA A 54 15.45 1.80 22.90
CA ALA A 54 15.10 1.36 21.54
C ALA A 54 14.18 0.13 21.55
N LEU A 55 14.45 -0.84 22.43
CA LEU A 55 13.61 -2.02 22.60
C LEU A 55 12.22 -1.62 23.08
N PHE A 56 12.14 -0.69 24.04
CA PHE A 56 10.88 -0.16 24.55
C PHE A 56 10.11 0.58 23.44
N ALA A 57 10.77 1.47 22.70
CA ALA A 57 10.17 2.18 21.57
C ALA A 57 9.68 1.21 20.47
N TRP A 58 10.43 0.15 20.20
CA TRP A 58 10.02 -0.90 19.26
C TRP A 58 8.78 -1.66 19.74
N LEU A 59 8.73 -2.02 21.03
CA LEU A 59 7.58 -2.67 21.66
C LEU A 59 6.33 -1.79 21.57
N VAL A 60 6.47 -0.49 21.87
CA VAL A 60 5.38 0.49 21.75
C VAL A 60 4.92 0.67 20.29
N SER A 61 5.77 0.39 19.31
CA SER A 61 5.41 0.44 17.88
C SER A 61 4.63 -0.80 17.38
N ILE A 62 4.56 -1.89 18.15
CA ILE A 62 3.79 -3.10 17.78
C ILE A 62 2.29 -2.82 17.60
N PRO A 63 1.55 -2.20 18.55
CA PRO A 63 0.10 -1.99 18.41
C PRO A 63 -0.26 -1.10 17.21
N THR A 64 0.56 -0.12 16.87
CA THR A 64 0.35 0.73 15.67
C THR A 64 0.50 -0.06 14.38
N ARG A 65 1.37 -1.07 14.33
CA ARG A 65 1.50 -1.98 13.17
C ARG A 65 0.33 -2.95 13.07
N VAL A 66 -0.16 -3.48 14.19
CA VAL A 66 -1.29 -4.43 14.22
C VAL A 66 -2.61 -3.78 13.82
N ARG A 67 -2.83 -2.51 14.18
CA ARG A 67 -4.00 -1.75 13.71
C ARG A 67 -3.99 -1.58 12.19
N LYS A 68 -2.83 -1.20 11.63
CA LYS A 68 -2.66 -1.01 10.18
C LYS A 68 -2.86 -2.30 9.38
N THR A 69 -2.43 -3.46 9.88
CA THR A 69 -2.66 -4.73 9.17
C THR A 69 -4.13 -5.13 9.13
N ARG A 70 -4.92 -4.81 10.16
CA ARG A 70 -6.37 -5.03 10.15
C ARG A 70 -7.09 -4.13 9.13
N GLU A 71 -6.71 -2.86 9.07
CA GLU A 71 -7.23 -1.93 8.06
C GLU A 71 -6.89 -2.41 6.64
N VAL A 72 -5.65 -2.83 6.40
CA VAL A 72 -5.23 -3.37 5.09
C VAL A 72 -6.04 -4.62 4.71
N SER A 73 -6.34 -5.51 5.66
CA SER A 73 -7.18 -6.69 5.40
C SER A 73 -8.62 -6.32 5.04
N ARG A 74 -9.19 -5.33 5.76
CA ARG A 74 -10.53 -4.79 5.46
C ARG A 74 -10.58 -4.14 4.08
N LEU A 75 -9.62 -3.28 3.75
CA LEU A 75 -9.52 -2.61 2.46
C LEU A 75 -9.37 -3.62 1.31
N LYS A 76 -8.59 -4.69 1.49
CA LYS A 76 -8.49 -5.77 0.49
C LYS A 76 -9.84 -6.45 0.26
N GLY A 77 -10.58 -6.76 1.32
CA GLY A 77 -11.91 -7.36 1.20
C GLY A 77 -12.92 -6.45 0.49
N GLU A 78 -12.82 -5.13 0.67
CA GLU A 78 -13.65 -4.15 -0.02
C GLU A 78 -13.30 -4.05 -1.51
N VAL A 79 -12.00 -4.05 -1.84
CA VAL A 79 -11.52 -4.11 -3.23
C VAL A 79 -12.01 -5.39 -3.93
N ASP A 80 -11.98 -6.55 -3.26
CA ASP A 80 -12.43 -7.82 -3.82
C ASP A 80 -13.95 -7.89 -4.02
N ARG A 81 -14.73 -7.17 -3.21
CA ARG A 81 -16.17 -7.02 -3.41
C ARG A 81 -16.46 -6.12 -4.60
N LEU A 82 -15.82 -4.95 -4.63
CA LEU A 82 -16.03 -3.98 -5.69
C LEU A 82 -15.62 -4.52 -7.06
N ASN A 83 -14.54 -5.31 -7.13
CA ASN A 83 -14.14 -6.00 -8.37
C ASN A 83 -15.18 -7.02 -8.84
N ARG A 84 -15.88 -7.71 -7.92
CA ARG A 84 -16.96 -8.64 -8.26
C ARG A 84 -18.18 -7.89 -8.80
N ASP A 85 -18.59 -6.81 -8.14
CA ASP A 85 -19.74 -6.01 -8.60
C ASP A 85 -19.49 -5.41 -10.00
N VAL A 86 -18.25 -4.97 -10.27
CA VAL A 86 -17.85 -4.50 -11.60
C VAL A 86 -17.90 -5.63 -12.65
N ALA A 87 -17.47 -6.84 -12.28
CA ALA A 87 -17.53 -8.00 -13.16
C ALA A 87 -18.98 -8.38 -13.50
N ASP A 88 -19.86 -8.43 -12.50
CA ASP A 88 -21.28 -8.77 -12.67
C ASP A 88 -22.02 -7.72 -13.49
N THR A 89 -21.72 -6.43 -13.25
CA THR A 89 -22.28 -5.32 -14.03
C THR A 89 -21.82 -5.41 -15.50
N ARG A 90 -20.53 -5.68 -15.74
CA ARG A 90 -20.01 -5.88 -17.11
C ARG A 90 -20.67 -7.07 -17.80
N GLN A 91 -20.90 -8.16 -17.07
CA GLN A 91 -21.57 -9.34 -17.61
C GLN A 91 -23.02 -9.03 -18.00
N SER A 92 -23.75 -8.31 -17.15
CA SER A 92 -25.12 -7.87 -17.42
C SER A 92 -25.19 -6.93 -18.63
N LEU A 93 -24.25 -5.98 -18.76
CA LEU A 93 -24.14 -5.13 -19.95
C LEU A 93 -23.87 -5.93 -21.22
N ASN A 94 -23.01 -6.95 -21.15
CA ASN A 94 -22.72 -7.81 -22.29
C ASN A 94 -23.92 -8.67 -22.67
N ALA A 95 -24.66 -9.18 -21.69
CA ALA A 95 -25.90 -9.93 -21.91
C ALA A 95 -26.97 -9.05 -22.58
N LEU A 96 -27.17 -7.83 -22.08
CA LEU A 96 -28.11 -6.85 -22.67
C LEU A 96 -27.68 -6.44 -24.09
N LYS A 97 -26.39 -6.23 -24.35
CA LYS A 97 -25.88 -5.97 -25.70
C LYS A 97 -26.09 -7.17 -26.62
N ALA A 98 -25.88 -8.38 -26.14
CA ALA A 98 -26.12 -9.59 -26.93
C ALA A 98 -27.61 -9.74 -27.28
N GLU A 99 -28.49 -9.38 -26.35
CA GLU A 99 -29.94 -9.33 -26.59
C GLU A 99 -30.33 -8.22 -27.57
N GLU A 100 -29.73 -7.03 -27.47
CA GLU A 100 -29.95 -5.93 -28.41
C GLU A 100 -29.47 -6.29 -29.82
N LEU A 101 -28.31 -6.94 -29.97
CA LEU A 101 -27.83 -7.44 -31.26
C LEU A 101 -28.76 -8.52 -31.84
N ARG A 102 -29.30 -9.40 -30.98
CA ARG A 102 -30.28 -10.41 -31.41
C ARG A 102 -31.55 -9.76 -31.94
N LEU A 103 -32.11 -8.80 -31.20
CA LEU A 103 -33.28 -8.03 -31.63
C LEU A 103 -33.01 -7.26 -32.93
N ARG A 104 -31.88 -6.56 -33.04
CA ARG A 104 -31.45 -5.88 -34.29
C ARG A 104 -31.27 -6.83 -35.48
N SER A 105 -30.83 -8.06 -35.25
CA SER A 105 -30.71 -9.07 -36.31
C SER A 105 -32.04 -9.74 -36.68
N THR A 106 -33.02 -9.74 -35.78
CA THR A 106 -34.33 -10.40 -35.96
C THR A 106 -35.35 -9.45 -36.59
N VAL A 107 -35.22 -8.14 -36.38
CA VAL A 107 -35.95 -7.13 -37.14
C VAL A 107 -35.32 -7.06 -38.54
N PRO A 108 -36.01 -7.50 -39.60
CA PRO A 108 -35.45 -7.42 -40.93
C PRO A 108 -35.13 -5.97 -41.25
N ALA A 109 -34.07 -5.75 -42.01
CA ALA A 109 -33.82 -4.49 -42.70
C ALA A 109 -34.93 -4.23 -43.75
N SER A 110 -36.20 -4.19 -43.35
CA SER A 110 -37.35 -3.81 -44.17
C SER A 110 -37.47 -2.29 -44.28
N GLY A 111 -36.32 -1.62 -44.43
CA GLY A 111 -36.19 -0.18 -44.66
C GLY A 111 -35.52 0.16 -45.99
N SER A 112 -35.23 -0.82 -46.86
CA SER A 112 -34.63 -0.61 -48.19
C SER A 112 -35.53 -1.06 -49.34
N ALA A 113 -36.85 -0.90 -49.17
CA ALA A 113 -37.84 -1.11 -50.23
C ALA A 113 -38.82 0.07 -50.33
N LEU A 114 -38.28 1.30 -50.29
CA LEU A 114 -38.95 2.48 -50.85
C LEU A 114 -37.92 3.28 -51.66
N GLN A 115 -37.26 2.60 -52.61
CA GLN A 115 -36.82 3.28 -53.82
C GLN A 115 -37.96 3.19 -54.84
N THR A 116 -38.85 4.17 -54.76
CA THR A 116 -39.67 4.58 -55.90
C THR A 116 -39.15 5.94 -56.34
N PRO A 117 -38.23 6.05 -57.31
CA PRO A 117 -38.17 7.23 -58.13
C PRO A 117 -39.20 7.04 -59.25
N VAL A 118 -40.28 7.80 -59.11
CA VAL A 118 -41.08 8.33 -60.20
C VAL A 118 -40.22 8.54 -61.46
N ARG A 119 -40.57 7.85 -62.56
CA ARG A 119 -40.27 8.32 -63.93
C ARG A 119 -41.61 8.32 -64.66
N GLU A 120 -42.20 9.51 -64.73
CA GLU A 120 -42.17 10.36 -65.93
C GLU A 120 -42.98 9.75 -67.08
N THR A 121 -44.21 10.20 -67.15
CA THR A 121 -44.88 10.63 -68.38
C THR A 121 -43.89 11.04 -69.49
N ALA A 122 -43.87 10.29 -70.59
CA ALA A 122 -43.61 10.77 -71.95
C ALA A 122 -44.12 9.68 -72.92
N VAL A 123 -45.26 9.90 -73.59
CA VAL A 123 -45.35 10.43 -74.97
C VAL A 123 -44.90 9.42 -76.03
N GLY A 124 -45.82 9.05 -76.92
CA GLY A 124 -45.51 8.89 -78.34
C GLY A 124 -45.74 7.51 -78.96
N LEU A 125 -46.79 7.47 -79.80
CA LEU A 125 -47.04 6.60 -80.98
C LEU A 125 -47.51 5.16 -80.74
#